data_AF-A0A1L8CX89-F1
#
_entry.id   AF-A0A1L8CX89-F1
#
_cell.length_a   1.000
_cell.length_b   1.000
_cell.length_c   1.000
_cell.angle_alpha   90.00
_cell.angle_beta   90.00
_cell.angle_gamma   90.00
#
_symmetry.space_group_name_H-M   'P 1'
#
loop_
_entity.id
_entity.type
_entity.pdbx_description
1 polymer ?
#
loop_
_entity_poly.entity_id
_entity_poly.type
_entity_poly.pdbx_seq_one_letter_code
_entity_poly.pdbx_strand_id
1 'polypeptide(L)'
;MFILVEKTPIYITQKKYNEIFRIVTKDLEPDEKIKEIIKGTKEQVENSKKFNKYLNEVYKKDKAKFFEDYKFHLTGDEIRQEIGYLLFDFCAFYKTAKLRDFSSFQSKLMNKYENHIDYGDVIALEIIMKKLSLKLSNLFKNFKFTCIININDVLEIKGENLADFTINLKNNVKMLFYKGSIEIQSFV
;
A
#
# COMPACT_ATOMS: atom_id res chain seq x y z
N MET A 1 3.58 -1.90 -2.80
CA MET A 1 3.81 -3.35 -2.56
C MET A 1 4.11 -3.52 -1.09
N PHE A 2 3.59 -4.56 -0.44
CA PHE A 2 3.92 -4.85 0.96
C PHE A 2 4.62 -6.17 1.18
N ILE A 3 5.43 -6.22 2.24
CA ILE A 3 6.13 -7.42 2.71
C ILE A 3 5.78 -7.68 4.18
N LEU A 4 5.86 -8.93 4.61
CA LEU A 4 5.70 -9.30 6.02
C LEU A 4 7.04 -9.62 6.65
N VAL A 5 7.42 -8.83 7.66
CA VAL A 5 8.63 -9.04 8.46
C VAL A 5 8.21 -9.21 9.92
N GLU A 6 8.45 -10.38 10.51
CA GLU A 6 7.97 -10.75 11.85
C GLU A 6 6.49 -10.38 12.11
N LYS A 7 5.61 -10.65 11.15
CA LYS A 7 4.15 -10.32 11.16
C LYS A 7 3.82 -8.82 11.04
N THR A 8 4.81 -7.94 10.88
CA THR A 8 4.60 -6.52 10.62
C THR A 8 4.51 -6.27 9.11
N PRO A 9 3.44 -5.64 8.61
CA PRO A 9 3.28 -5.36 7.19
C PRO A 9 4.03 -4.07 6.82
N ILE A 10 5.19 -4.21 6.17
CA ILE A 10 6.01 -3.07 5.75
C ILE A 10 5.59 -2.64 4.36
N TYR A 11 5.25 -1.35 4.21
CA TYR A 11 5.01 -0.76 2.89
C TYR A 11 6.35 -0.47 2.21
N ILE A 12 6.49 -0.90 0.96
CA ILE A 12 7.66 -0.62 0.13
C ILE A 12 7.22 0.32 -0.99
N THR A 13 7.71 1.56 -0.94
CA THR A 13 7.51 2.53 -2.02
C THR A 13 8.14 2.05 -3.31
N GLN A 14 7.67 2.51 -4.46
CA GLN A 14 8.21 2.17 -5.76
C GLN A 14 9.71 2.51 -5.86
N LYS A 15 10.11 3.66 -5.30
CA LYS A 15 11.52 4.07 -5.22
C LYS A 15 12.36 3.04 -4.46
N LYS A 16 11.93 2.67 -3.24
CA LYS A 16 12.63 1.69 -2.40
C LYS A 16 12.65 0.30 -3.04
N TYR A 17 11.55 -0.08 -3.69
CA TYR A 17 11.47 -1.30 -4.48
C TYR A 17 12.56 -1.33 -5.56
N ASN A 18 12.67 -0.27 -6.35
CA ASN A 18 13.68 -0.17 -7.41
C ASN A 18 15.12 -0.21 -6.85
N GLU A 19 15.36 0.41 -5.69
CA GLU A 19 16.65 0.35 -5.00
C GLU A 19 17.02 -1.08 -4.59
N ILE A 20 16.10 -1.79 -3.94
CA ILE A 20 16.32 -3.19 -3.52
C ILE A 20 16.47 -4.09 -4.75
N PHE A 21 15.66 -3.87 -5.79
CA PHE A 21 15.76 -4.61 -7.04
C PHE A 21 17.17 -4.52 -7.63
N ARG A 22 17.76 -3.32 -7.69
CA ARG A 22 19.14 -3.14 -8.16
C ARG A 22 20.17 -3.87 -7.30
N ILE A 23 19.95 -3.96 -5.98
CA ILE A 23 20.85 -4.67 -5.07
C ILE A 23 20.78 -6.18 -5.29
N VAL A 24 19.57 -6.75 -5.35
CA VAL A 24 19.38 -8.21 -5.46
C VAL A 24 19.71 -8.74 -6.85
N THR A 25 19.70 -7.88 -7.88
CA THR A 25 20.01 -8.23 -9.27
C THR A 25 21.39 -7.75 -9.73
N LYS A 26 22.20 -7.17 -8.83
CA LYS A 26 23.46 -6.51 -9.21
C LYS A 26 24.39 -7.40 -10.04
N ASP A 27 24.43 -8.70 -9.72
CA ASP A 27 25.32 -9.70 -10.30
C ASP A 27 24.72 -10.41 -11.53
N LEU A 28 23.52 -10.03 -11.96
CA LEU A 28 22.85 -10.60 -13.15
C LEU A 28 23.24 -9.87 -14.42
N GLU A 29 23.32 -10.60 -15.53
CA GLU A 29 23.54 -10.02 -16.85
C GLU A 29 22.33 -9.18 -17.31
N PRO A 30 22.51 -8.18 -18.21
CA PRO A 30 21.42 -7.31 -18.66
C PRO A 30 20.21 -8.06 -19.23
N ASP A 31 20.44 -9.12 -20.00
CA ASP A 31 19.37 -9.93 -20.60
C ASP A 31 18.58 -10.70 -19.54
N GLU A 32 19.25 -11.11 -18.45
CA GLU A 32 18.60 -11.73 -17.30
C GLU A 32 17.78 -10.71 -16.52
N LYS A 33 18.33 -9.50 -16.28
CA LYS A 33 17.58 -8.38 -15.66
C LYS A 33 16.30 -8.04 -16.43
N ILE A 34 16.35 -8.04 -17.77
CA ILE A 34 15.17 -7.78 -18.60
C ILE A 34 14.14 -8.91 -18.47
N LYS A 35 14.59 -10.17 -18.50
CA LYS A 35 13.71 -11.33 -18.26
C LYS A 35 13.03 -11.27 -16.90
N GLU A 36 13.71 -10.74 -15.88
CA GLU A 36 13.13 -10.56 -14.54
C GLU A 36 12.06 -9.45 -14.46
N ILE A 37 12.12 -8.45 -15.35
CA ILE A 37 11.16 -7.33 -15.41
C ILE A 37 9.87 -7.73 -16.15
N ILE A 38 9.95 -8.62 -17.14
CA ILE A 38 8.81 -9.03 -17.97
C ILE A 38 7.92 -10.02 -17.21
N LYS A 39 6.64 -9.68 -17.02
CA LYS A 39 5.68 -10.44 -16.19
C LYS A 39 5.46 -11.88 -16.69
N GLY A 40 5.38 -12.83 -15.74
CA GLY A 40 4.68 -14.12 -15.91
C GLY A 40 5.52 -15.40 -15.79
N THR A 41 6.81 -15.33 -15.45
CA THR A 41 7.70 -16.50 -15.42
C THR A 41 8.01 -17.01 -14.01
N LYS A 42 8.55 -18.24 -13.91
CA LYS A 42 9.09 -18.83 -12.68
C LYS A 42 10.10 -17.91 -11.97
N GLU A 43 10.80 -17.08 -12.73
CA GLU A 43 11.82 -16.14 -12.23
C GLU A 43 11.23 -15.07 -11.29
N GLN A 44 9.99 -14.65 -11.50
CA GLN A 44 9.33 -13.64 -10.63
C GLN A 44 9.10 -14.15 -9.20
N VAL A 45 8.81 -15.45 -9.05
CA VAL A 45 8.67 -16.10 -7.74
C VAL A 45 10.03 -16.22 -7.06
N GLU A 46 11.07 -16.52 -7.83
CA GLU A 46 12.44 -16.63 -7.34
C GLU A 46 12.99 -15.28 -6.87
N ASN A 47 12.66 -14.20 -7.58
CA ASN A 47 13.02 -12.85 -7.17
C ASN A 47 12.23 -12.37 -5.97
N SER A 48 10.95 -12.71 -5.87
CA SER A 48 10.18 -12.46 -4.64
C SER A 48 10.82 -13.15 -3.43
N LYS A 49 11.42 -14.35 -3.62
CA LYS A 49 12.20 -15.02 -2.57
C LYS A 49 13.52 -14.30 -2.27
N LYS A 50 14.30 -13.88 -3.28
CA LYS A 50 15.53 -13.09 -3.10
C LYS A 50 15.26 -11.77 -2.36
N PHE A 51 14.20 -11.07 -2.75
CA PHE A 51 13.73 -9.84 -2.12
C PHE A 51 13.42 -10.06 -0.64
N ASN A 52 12.54 -11.04 -0.35
CA ASN A 52 12.17 -11.37 1.02
C ASN A 52 13.37 -11.83 1.85
N LYS A 53 14.30 -12.59 1.27
CA LYS A 53 15.53 -13.02 1.94
C LYS A 53 16.39 -11.81 2.32
N TYR A 54 16.67 -10.92 1.36
CA TYR A 54 17.44 -9.70 1.60
C TYR A 54 16.82 -8.86 2.72
N LEU A 55 15.51 -8.60 2.66
CA LEU A 55 14.81 -7.81 3.66
C LEU A 55 14.87 -8.43 5.05
N ASN A 56 14.73 -9.75 5.15
CA ASN A 56 14.89 -10.47 6.42
C ASN A 56 16.33 -10.43 6.95
N GLU A 57 17.34 -10.44 6.09
CA GLU A 57 18.74 -10.31 6.48
C GLU A 57 19.05 -8.91 7.02
N VAL A 58 18.59 -7.86 6.33
CA VAL A 58 18.73 -6.46 6.79
C VAL A 58 18.04 -6.27 8.14
N TYR A 59 16.81 -6.78 8.26
CA TYR A 59 16.05 -6.74 9.50
C TYR A 59 16.77 -7.45 10.67
N LYS A 60 17.30 -8.65 10.44
CA LYS A 60 18.01 -9.42 11.48
C LYS A 60 19.31 -8.76 11.91
N LYS A 61 19.96 -8.02 11.00
CA LYS A 61 21.23 -7.33 11.29
C LYS A 61 21.03 -6.15 12.23
N ASP A 62 20.02 -5.33 11.99
CA ASP A 62 19.70 -4.18 12.83
C ASP A 62 18.21 -3.84 12.72
N LYS A 63 17.43 -4.30 13.70
CA LYS A 63 15.97 -4.12 13.73
C LYS A 63 15.57 -2.65 13.82
N ALA A 64 16.26 -1.87 14.67
CA ALA A 64 15.91 -0.48 14.91
C ALA A 64 16.15 0.35 13.65
N LYS A 65 17.32 0.17 13.03
CA LYS A 65 17.64 0.83 11.77
C LYS A 65 16.73 0.38 10.64
N PHE A 66 16.36 -0.89 10.56
CA PHE A 66 15.40 -1.38 9.57
C PHE A 66 14.07 -0.64 9.68
N PHE A 67 13.48 -0.52 10.87
CA PHE A 67 12.20 0.19 10.98
C PHE A 67 12.32 1.67 10.64
N GLU A 68 13.45 2.31 10.93
CA GLU A 68 13.71 3.70 10.54
C GLU A 68 13.83 3.86 9.01
N ASP A 69 14.63 3.01 8.37
CA ASP A 69 14.91 3.07 6.92
C ASP A 69 13.69 2.77 6.05
N TYR A 70 12.66 2.16 6.64
CA TYR A 70 11.43 1.73 5.95
C TYR A 70 10.17 2.47 6.44
N LYS A 71 10.31 3.49 7.30
CA LYS A 71 9.25 4.49 7.45
C LYS A 71 9.03 5.16 6.11
N PHE A 72 7.79 5.49 5.81
CA PHE A 72 7.45 6.22 4.61
C PHE A 72 6.87 7.58 4.97
N HIS A 73 7.30 8.58 4.22
CA HIS A 73 6.81 9.93 4.26
C HIS A 73 6.72 10.40 2.81
N LEU A 74 5.50 10.51 2.31
CA LEU A 74 5.19 10.83 0.92
C LEU A 74 4.62 12.24 0.85
N THR A 75 5.14 13.04 -0.07
CA THR A 75 4.71 14.42 -0.31
C THR A 75 4.67 14.72 -1.81
N GLY A 76 3.89 15.73 -2.21
CA GLY A 76 3.84 16.20 -3.61
C GLY A 76 3.51 15.09 -4.60
N ASP A 77 4.32 14.96 -5.65
CA ASP A 77 4.09 14.00 -6.73
C ASP A 77 4.24 12.53 -6.30
N GLU A 78 4.99 12.25 -5.23
CA GLU A 78 5.11 10.88 -4.69
C GLU A 78 3.74 10.36 -4.22
N ILE A 79 2.89 11.24 -3.68
CA ILE A 79 1.53 10.87 -3.24
C ILE A 79 0.73 10.32 -4.42
N ARG A 80 0.76 10.99 -5.58
CA ARG A 80 0.00 10.57 -6.77
C ARG A 80 0.41 9.19 -7.26
N GLN A 81 1.70 8.86 -7.13
CA GLN A 81 2.26 7.59 -7.59
C GLN A 81 1.99 6.46 -6.59
N GLU A 82 1.92 6.75 -5.30
CA GLU A 82 2.00 5.75 -4.23
C GLU A 82 0.66 5.48 -3.53
N ILE A 83 -0.22 6.49 -3.39
CA ILE A 83 -1.43 6.38 -2.55
C ILE A 83 -2.35 5.23 -2.97
N GLY A 84 -2.49 4.99 -4.28
CA GLY A 84 -3.26 3.88 -4.82
C GLY A 84 -2.72 2.52 -4.37
N TYR A 85 -1.41 2.32 -4.49
CA TYR A 85 -0.75 1.08 -4.06
C TYR A 85 -0.79 0.91 -2.54
N LEU A 86 -0.57 1.99 -1.79
CA LEU A 86 -0.62 1.98 -0.32
C LEU A 86 -2.00 1.53 0.18
N LEU A 87 -3.06 2.15 -0.33
CA LEU A 87 -4.43 1.79 0.06
C LEU A 87 -4.81 0.40 -0.44
N PHE A 88 -4.34 -0.01 -1.61
CA PHE A 88 -4.54 -1.36 -2.14
C PHE A 88 -3.91 -2.41 -1.21
N ASP A 89 -2.66 -2.20 -0.83
CA ASP A 89 -1.91 -3.09 0.08
C ASP A 89 -2.57 -3.17 1.45
N PHE A 90 -3.00 -2.03 2.02
CA PHE A 90 -3.75 -1.99 3.26
C PHE A 90 -5.05 -2.82 3.17
N CYS A 91 -5.84 -2.62 2.11
CA CYS A 91 -7.07 -3.36 1.87
C CYS A 91 -6.81 -4.87 1.73
N ALA A 92 -5.77 -5.25 0.98
CA ALA A 92 -5.39 -6.64 0.76
C ALA A 92 -4.97 -7.33 2.07
N PHE A 93 -4.22 -6.62 2.92
CA PHE A 93 -3.73 -7.16 4.18
C PHE A 93 -4.85 -7.31 5.23
N TYR A 94 -5.60 -6.25 5.53
CA TYR A 94 -6.59 -6.26 6.62
C TYR A 94 -7.96 -6.78 6.22
N LYS A 95 -8.32 -6.68 4.92
CA LYS A 95 -9.65 -7.06 4.39
C LYS A 95 -10.81 -6.32 5.08
N THR A 96 -10.53 -5.19 5.74
CA THR A 96 -11.51 -4.30 6.39
C THR A 96 -11.96 -3.16 5.49
N ALA A 97 -11.32 -2.99 4.33
CA ALA A 97 -11.72 -2.04 3.31
C ALA A 97 -11.48 -2.63 1.91
N LYS A 98 -12.08 -2.01 0.90
CA LYS A 98 -11.87 -2.31 -0.51
C LYS A 98 -11.79 -1.02 -1.31
N LEU A 99 -10.88 -0.97 -2.27
CA LEU A 99 -10.88 0.08 -3.27
C LEU A 99 -12.00 -0.16 -4.27
N ARG A 100 -12.86 0.84 -4.44
CA ARG A 100 -13.91 0.87 -5.45
C ARG A 100 -13.38 1.60 -6.67
N ASP A 101 -13.26 0.88 -7.77
CA ASP A 101 -12.74 1.40 -9.01
C ASP A 101 -13.85 2.09 -9.82
N PHE A 102 -13.86 3.43 -9.77
CA PHE A 102 -14.74 4.29 -10.58
C PHE A 102 -14.15 4.65 -11.94
N SER A 103 -12.96 4.16 -12.28
CA SER A 103 -12.31 4.51 -13.55
C SER A 103 -13.09 4.00 -14.76
N SER A 104 -12.96 4.73 -15.86
CA SER A 104 -13.61 4.42 -17.13
C SER A 104 -13.12 3.07 -17.67
N PHE A 105 -13.89 2.44 -18.57
CA PHE A 105 -13.46 1.20 -19.22
C PHE A 105 -12.10 1.33 -19.92
N GLN A 106 -11.80 2.49 -20.50
CA GLN A 106 -10.53 2.78 -21.16
C GLN A 106 -9.37 2.85 -20.15
N SER A 107 -9.55 3.52 -19.01
CA SER A 107 -8.57 3.55 -17.91
C SER A 107 -8.31 2.14 -17.35
N LYS A 108 -9.36 1.32 -17.23
CA LYS A 108 -9.26 -0.08 -16.81
C LYS A 108 -8.46 -0.93 -17.81
N LEU A 109 -8.62 -0.67 -19.11
CA LEU A 109 -7.82 -1.29 -20.15
C LEU A 109 -6.35 -0.89 -20.04
N MET A 110 -6.04 0.40 -19.89
CA MET A 110 -4.65 0.89 -19.74
C MET A 110 -3.97 0.28 -18.51
N ASN A 111 -4.65 0.26 -17.35
CA ASN A 111 -4.15 -0.37 -16.12
C ASN A 111 -3.82 -1.85 -16.29
N LYS A 112 -4.55 -2.57 -17.17
CA LYS A 112 -4.31 -3.99 -17.45
C LYS A 112 -3.01 -4.24 -18.21
N TYR A 113 -2.57 -3.29 -19.05
CA TYR A 113 -1.39 -3.44 -19.90
C TYR A 113 -0.13 -2.84 -19.26
N GLU A 114 -0.25 -1.70 -18.60
CA GLU A 114 0.91 -0.97 -18.10
C GLU A 114 1.34 -1.37 -16.69
N ASN A 115 0.68 -2.37 -16.09
CA ASN A 115 1.03 -2.95 -14.79
C ASN A 115 1.02 -1.96 -13.62
N HIS A 116 0.52 -0.75 -13.84
CA HIS A 116 0.31 0.27 -12.84
C HIS A 116 -1.18 0.36 -12.52
N ILE A 117 -1.50 0.80 -11.31
CA ILE A 117 -2.88 1.06 -10.91
C ILE A 117 -3.08 2.56 -10.89
N ASP A 118 -3.55 3.13 -12.00
CA ASP A 118 -4.01 4.52 -12.04
C ASP A 118 -5.47 4.59 -11.58
N TYR A 119 -5.69 5.19 -10.42
CA TYR A 119 -7.03 5.49 -9.89
C TYR A 119 -7.53 6.87 -10.33
N GLY A 120 -6.79 7.61 -11.16
CA GLY A 120 -7.05 9.00 -11.50
C GLY A 120 -6.89 9.92 -10.28
N ASP A 121 -7.57 11.06 -10.30
CA ASP A 121 -7.50 12.05 -9.22
C ASP A 121 -8.32 11.68 -7.96
N VAL A 122 -9.14 10.63 -8.02
CA VAL A 122 -10.11 10.31 -6.97
C VAL A 122 -10.10 8.81 -6.66
N ILE A 123 -9.85 8.49 -5.39
CA ILE A 123 -9.88 7.11 -4.88
C ILE A 123 -11.10 6.93 -3.99
N ALA A 124 -11.89 5.91 -4.27
CA ALA A 124 -12.99 5.53 -3.40
C ALA A 124 -12.64 4.31 -2.55
N LEU A 125 -12.71 4.50 -1.24
CA LEU A 125 -12.41 3.49 -0.24
C LEU A 125 -13.72 3.05 0.44
N GLU A 126 -14.20 1.85 0.11
CA GLU A 126 -15.33 1.22 0.79
C GLU A 126 -14.83 0.55 2.08
N ILE A 127 -15.16 1.14 3.23
CA ILE A 127 -14.81 0.63 4.56
C ILE A 127 -15.91 -0.36 5.00
N ILE A 128 -15.49 -1.57 5.36
CA ILE A 128 -16.34 -2.67 5.79
C ILE A 128 -16.22 -2.80 7.32
N MET A 129 -17.22 -2.29 8.03
CA MET A 129 -17.25 -2.45 9.49
C MET A 129 -17.72 -3.86 9.85
N LYS A 130 -16.87 -4.62 10.54
CA LYS A 130 -17.26 -5.91 11.10
C LYS A 130 -18.19 -5.69 12.29
N LYS A 131 -19.21 -6.54 12.36
CA LYS A 131 -20.20 -6.61 13.43
C LYS A 131 -19.52 -6.66 14.81
N LEU A 132 -19.88 -5.74 15.72
CA LEU A 132 -19.59 -5.90 17.14
C LEU A 132 -20.31 -7.16 17.64
N SER A 133 -19.58 -8.09 18.24
CA SER A 133 -20.09 -9.37 18.75
C SER A 133 -20.88 -9.19 20.06
N LEU A 134 -21.88 -8.31 20.05
CA LEU A 134 -22.87 -8.24 21.13
C LEU A 134 -23.97 -9.25 20.84
N LYS A 135 -24.45 -9.99 21.84
CA LYS A 135 -25.49 -11.04 21.71
C LYS A 135 -26.80 -10.57 21.05
N LEU A 136 -26.97 -9.26 20.79
CA LEU A 136 -28.08 -8.63 20.05
C LEU A 136 -27.86 -8.53 18.53
N SER A 137 -26.87 -9.24 18.00
CA SER A 137 -26.29 -9.00 16.68
C SER A 137 -27.24 -9.22 15.47
N ASN A 138 -28.40 -9.84 15.60
CA ASN A 138 -29.20 -10.24 14.43
C ASN A 138 -29.95 -9.08 13.71
N LEU A 139 -29.93 -7.87 14.25
CA LEU A 139 -30.66 -6.72 13.69
C LEU A 139 -29.82 -5.75 12.85
N PHE A 140 -28.49 -5.86 12.87
CA PHE A 140 -27.61 -4.96 12.09
C PHE A 140 -26.75 -5.75 11.11
N LYS A 141 -27.03 -5.60 9.81
CA LYS A 141 -26.19 -6.09 8.69
C LYS A 141 -24.85 -5.35 8.70
N ASN A 142 -23.81 -5.95 8.10
CA ASN A 142 -22.52 -5.27 7.88
C ASN A 142 -22.76 -3.86 7.32
N PHE A 143 -22.33 -2.83 8.03
CA PHE A 143 -22.43 -1.46 7.57
C PHE A 143 -21.23 -1.15 6.68
N LYS A 144 -21.50 -0.53 5.55
CA LYS A 144 -20.48 -0.10 4.58
C LYS A 144 -20.55 1.40 4.45
N PHE A 145 -19.40 2.04 4.55
CA PHE A 145 -19.24 3.47 4.30
C PHE A 145 -18.24 3.66 3.17
N THR A 146 -18.51 4.57 2.23
CA THR A 146 -17.56 4.91 1.16
C THR A 146 -16.94 6.26 1.49
N CYS A 147 -15.62 6.26 1.71
CA CYS A 147 -14.82 7.48 1.76
C CYS A 147 -14.31 7.79 0.35
N ILE A 148 -14.44 9.05 -0.08
CA ILE A 148 -13.89 9.53 -1.34
C ILE A 148 -12.69 10.40 -1.01
N ILE A 149 -11.53 10.00 -1.50
CA ILE A 149 -10.25 10.68 -1.30
C ILE A 149 -9.90 11.36 -2.62
N ASN A 150 -9.94 12.69 -2.65
CA ASN A 150 -9.37 13.46 -3.75
C ASN A 150 -7.85 13.55 -3.53
N ILE A 151 -7.06 12.96 -4.43
CA ILE A 151 -5.60 12.93 -4.32
C ILE A 151 -5.03 14.34 -4.30
N ASN A 152 -5.64 15.28 -5.02
CA ASN A 152 -5.22 16.69 -5.05
C ASN A 152 -5.37 17.41 -3.70
N ASP A 153 -6.15 16.83 -2.78
CA ASP A 153 -6.38 17.36 -1.44
C ASP A 153 -5.51 16.67 -0.38
N VAL A 154 -4.73 15.65 -0.76
CA VAL A 154 -3.79 14.99 0.13
C VAL A 154 -2.50 15.82 0.20
N LEU A 155 -2.14 16.25 1.41
CA LEU A 155 -0.97 17.08 1.66
C LEU A 155 0.27 16.25 1.99
N GLU A 156 0.09 15.21 2.81
CA GLU A 156 1.16 14.39 3.34
C GLU A 156 0.61 13.00 3.65
N ILE A 157 1.39 11.95 3.38
CA ILE A 157 1.13 10.61 3.92
C ILE A 157 2.36 10.18 4.70
N LYS A 158 2.19 9.77 5.95
CA LYS A 158 3.29 9.28 6.78
C LYS A 158 2.90 8.05 7.58
N GLY A 159 3.82 7.11 7.73
CA GLY A 159 3.59 5.89 8.50
C GLY A 159 4.86 5.17 8.84
N GLU A 160 4.82 4.43 9.95
CA GLU A 160 5.91 3.51 10.30
C GLU A 160 5.82 2.21 9.50
N ASN A 161 4.60 1.79 9.15
CA ASN A 161 4.28 0.58 8.40
C ASN A 161 2.80 0.62 7.97
N LEU A 162 2.29 -0.41 7.31
CA LEU A 162 0.88 -0.46 6.89
C LEU A 162 -0.12 -0.60 8.03
N ALA A 163 0.32 -1.03 9.21
CA ALA A 163 -0.53 -1.13 10.38
C ALA A 163 -0.73 0.23 11.05
N ASP A 164 0.12 1.23 10.79
CA ASP A 164 0.05 2.53 11.43
C ASP A 164 0.55 3.63 10.47
N PHE A 165 -0.41 4.32 9.85
CA PHE A 165 -0.12 5.47 9.00
C PHE A 165 -1.26 6.49 9.00
N THR A 166 -0.93 7.69 8.55
CA THR A 166 -1.84 8.83 8.48
C THR A 166 -1.83 9.42 7.09
N ILE A 167 -3.02 9.75 6.58
CA ILE A 167 -3.21 10.58 5.39
C ILE A 167 -3.71 11.95 5.88
N ASN A 168 -2.90 13.00 5.69
CA ASN A 168 -3.27 14.37 6.00
C ASN A 168 -3.88 15.02 4.77
N LEU A 169 -5.08 15.55 4.91
CA LEU A 169 -5.85 16.21 3.87
C LEU A 169 -5.86 17.73 4.13
N LYS A 170 -6.23 18.51 3.11
CA LYS A 170 -6.58 19.93 3.28
C LYS A 170 -7.71 20.11 4.30
N ASN A 171 -7.91 21.35 4.74
CA ASN A 171 -8.97 21.75 5.68
C ASN A 171 -8.87 21.07 7.06
N ASN A 172 -7.66 20.77 7.52
CA ASN A 172 -7.39 20.14 8.80
C ASN A 172 -8.13 18.81 9.02
N VAL A 173 -8.34 18.05 7.94
CA VAL A 173 -8.86 16.68 8.02
C VAL A 173 -7.69 15.71 7.97
N LYS A 174 -7.71 14.68 8.81
CA LYS A 174 -6.76 13.56 8.71
C LYS A 174 -7.48 12.23 8.82
N MET A 175 -6.96 11.25 8.10
CA MET A 175 -7.40 9.86 8.17
C MET A 175 -6.29 9.04 8.85
N LEU A 176 -6.62 8.43 9.98
CA LEU A 176 -5.73 7.57 10.74
C LEU A 176 -6.03 6.12 10.40
N PHE A 177 -5.03 5.37 9.98
CA PHE A 177 -5.11 3.95 9.68
C PHE A 177 -4.34 3.20 10.75
N TYR A 178 -5.05 2.46 11.59
CA TYR A 178 -4.46 1.77 12.74
C TYR A 178 -4.98 0.35 12.88
N LYS A 179 -4.09 -0.65 12.71
CA LYS A 179 -4.35 -2.08 12.88
C LYS A 179 -5.64 -2.57 12.20
N GLY A 180 -5.91 -2.07 11.00
CA GLY A 180 -7.09 -2.42 10.20
C GLY A 180 -8.34 -1.58 10.47
N SER A 181 -8.28 -0.66 11.43
CA SER A 181 -9.27 0.39 11.68
C SER A 181 -8.91 1.66 10.90
N ILE A 182 -9.94 2.45 10.58
CA ILE A 182 -9.79 3.76 9.93
C ILE A 182 -10.60 4.76 10.76
N GLU A 183 -9.97 5.86 11.15
CA GLU A 183 -10.59 6.97 11.87
C GLU A 183 -10.41 8.26 11.07
N ILE A 184 -11.46 9.09 11.01
CA ILE A 184 -11.42 10.39 10.33
C ILE A 184 -11.57 11.47 11.40
N GLN A 185 -10.58 12.36 11.51
CA GLN A 185 -10.57 13.48 12.44
C GLN A 185 -10.60 14.79 11.65
N SER A 186 -11.42 15.74 12.12
CA SER A 186 -11.51 17.11 11.59
C SER A 186 -11.22 18.07 12.73
N PHE A 187 -10.27 18.99 12.55
CA PHE A 187 -10.01 20.04 13.53
C PHE A 187 -10.78 21.30 13.12
N VAL A 188 -11.78 21.67 13.93
CA VAL A 188 -12.58 22.89 13.80
C VAL A 188 -11.82 24.08 14.39
#